data_AF-A0A1I7UXW9-F1
#
_entry.id   AF-A0A1I7UXW9-F1
#
_cell.length_a   1.000
_cell.length_b   1.000
_cell.length_c   1.000
_cell.angle_alpha   90.00
_cell.angle_beta   90.00
_cell.angle_gamma   90.00
#
_symmetry.space_group_name_H-M   'P 1'
#
loop_
_entity.id
_entity.type
_entity.pdbx_description
1 polymer ?
#
loop_
_entity_poly.entity_id
_entity_poly.type
_entity_poly.pdbx_seq_one_letter_code
_entity_poly.pdbx_strand_id
1 'polypeptide(L)'
;MGSTCSSPESKEQKRINSIIDKQIRKDEDNEIGNQKLLLLGTGECGKSTILKQINILHSSGYSKSDLKNVAGTVYSNIIQGMATLLKAKDTFFYQLTSPELDADAMHILALADSSKDAMPFIPLTFNAIKRLWHDSNVQKTFERRSEFQMMDTLVYFMNELDRINDPEYVPTVDDMLRIRIPTMGVVQQVIEIKGTKFRTE
;
A
#
# COMPACT_ATOMS: atom_id res chain seq x y z
N MET A 1 -62.99 29.19 12.26
CA MET A 1 -62.11 28.26 13.00
C MET A 1 -61.93 27.01 12.17
N GLY A 2 -60.86 26.91 11.37
CA GLY A 2 -60.60 25.76 10.50
C GLY A 2 -59.46 24.93 11.06
N SER A 3 -59.77 23.84 11.76
CA SER A 3 -58.77 22.85 12.14
C SER A 3 -58.47 21.98 10.92
N THR A 4 -57.43 22.34 10.17
CA THR A 4 -56.95 21.53 9.04
C THR A 4 -56.34 20.25 9.61
N CYS A 5 -57.14 19.19 9.63
CA CYS A 5 -56.72 17.86 10.03
C CYS A 5 -55.62 17.40 9.06
N SER A 6 -54.37 17.49 9.48
CA SER A 6 -53.24 17.00 8.68
C SER A 6 -53.37 15.49 8.60
N SER A 7 -53.40 14.93 7.38
CA SER A 7 -53.44 13.48 7.17
C SER A 7 -52.31 12.81 7.97
N PRO A 8 -52.49 11.56 8.43
CA PRO A 8 -51.44 10.81 9.13
C PRO A 8 -50.11 10.82 8.36
N GLU A 9 -50.19 10.77 7.03
CA GLU A 9 -49.09 10.85 6.09
C GLU A 9 -48.36 12.21 6.12
N SER A 10 -49.10 13.33 6.21
CA SER A 10 -48.50 14.67 6.35
C SER A 10 -47.77 14.84 7.69
N LYS A 11 -48.26 14.22 8.77
CA LYS A 11 -47.60 14.24 10.08
C LYS A 11 -46.31 13.42 10.06
N GLU A 12 -46.33 12.25 9.42
CA GLU A 12 -45.14 11.41 9.28
C GLU A 12 -44.09 12.08 8.39
N GLN A 13 -44.49 12.71 7.28
CA GLN A 13 -43.56 13.45 6.43
C GLN A 13 -42.86 14.59 7.19
N LYS A 14 -43.59 15.33 8.03
CA LYS A 14 -43.00 16.38 8.89
C LYS A 14 -42.02 15.80 9.92
N ARG A 15 -42.33 14.62 10.46
CA ARG A 15 -41.44 13.91 11.38
C ARG A 15 -40.15 13.48 10.69
N ILE A 16 -40.24 12.87 9.52
CA ILE A 16 -39.10 12.47 8.70
C ILE A 16 -38.24 13.70 8.35
N ASN A 17 -38.84 14.77 7.85
CA ASN A 17 -38.12 16.01 7.54
C ASN A 17 -37.40 16.57 8.77
N SER A 18 -38.05 16.59 9.94
CA SER A 18 -37.40 17.07 11.18
C SER A 18 -36.21 16.19 11.59
N ILE A 19 -36.26 14.89 11.35
CA ILE A 19 -35.13 13.98 11.61
C ILE A 19 -33.98 14.26 10.63
N ILE A 20 -34.29 14.43 9.34
CA ILE A 20 -33.31 14.77 8.31
C ILE A 20 -32.65 16.11 8.62
N ASP A 21 -33.42 17.16 8.94
CA ASP A 21 -32.89 18.49 9.27
C ASP A 21 -31.97 18.45 10.51
N LYS A 22 -32.32 17.64 11.52
CA LYS A 22 -31.46 17.42 12.69
C LYS A 22 -30.16 16.70 12.32
N GLN A 23 -30.22 15.74 11.40
CA GLN A 23 -29.05 15.02 10.92
C GLN A 23 -28.13 15.94 10.12
N ILE A 24 -28.68 16.76 9.20
CA ILE A 24 -27.92 17.73 8.41
C ILE A 24 -27.17 18.71 9.32
N ARG A 25 -27.84 19.32 10.30
CA ARG A 25 -27.17 20.25 11.23
C ARG A 25 -26.04 19.59 12.02
N LYS A 26 -26.27 18.36 12.47
CA LYS A 26 -25.23 17.59 13.16
C LYS A 26 -24.04 17.28 12.25
N ASP A 27 -24.29 17.01 10.98
CA ASP A 27 -23.25 16.76 9.99
C ASP A 27 -22.49 18.04 9.60
N GLU A 28 -23.17 19.19 9.50
CA GLU A 28 -22.57 20.53 9.31
C GLU A 28 -21.65 20.88 10.50
N ASP A 29 -22.11 20.70 11.74
CA ASP A 29 -21.29 20.95 12.94
C ASP A 29 -20.05 20.04 12.97
N ASN A 30 -20.18 18.79 12.52
CA ASN A 30 -19.06 17.86 12.38
C ASN A 30 -18.10 18.26 11.24
N GLU A 31 -18.58 18.89 10.17
CA GLU A 31 -17.75 19.39 9.06
C GLU A 31 -17.00 20.68 9.43
N ILE A 32 -17.64 21.61 10.14
CA ILE A 32 -17.03 22.89 10.56
C ILE A 32 -15.79 22.66 11.45
N GLY A 33 -15.76 21.54 12.19
CA GLY A 33 -14.61 21.13 13.02
C GLY A 33 -13.52 20.33 12.31
N ASN A 34 -13.70 19.95 11.04
CA ASN A 34 -12.75 19.12 10.30
C ASN A 34 -11.94 19.96 9.30
N GLN A 35 -10.67 20.22 9.61
CA GLN A 35 -9.76 20.86 8.67
C GLN A 35 -9.40 19.89 7.53
N LYS A 36 -9.50 20.34 6.28
CA LYS A 36 -9.13 19.51 5.12
C LYS A 36 -7.63 19.58 4.86
N LEU A 37 -6.97 18.44 4.76
CA LEU A 37 -5.55 18.31 4.45
C LEU A 37 -5.37 17.59 3.11
N LEU A 38 -4.90 18.32 2.09
CA LEU A 38 -4.62 17.77 0.76
C LEU A 38 -3.12 17.54 0.60
N LEU A 39 -2.74 16.30 0.29
CA LEU A 39 -1.34 15.95 0.01
C LEU A 39 -1.12 15.85 -1.51
N LEU A 40 -0.40 16.83 -2.07
CA LEU A 40 -0.06 16.86 -3.50
C LEU A 40 1.42 16.55 -3.72
N GLY A 41 1.70 15.94 -4.86
CA GLY A 41 3.06 15.63 -5.30
C GLY A 41 3.07 14.61 -6.44
N THR A 42 4.19 14.49 -7.13
CA THR A 42 4.40 13.51 -8.21
C THR A 42 4.25 12.07 -7.71
N GLY A 43 4.14 11.11 -8.63
CA GLY A 43 4.18 9.69 -8.27
C GLY A 43 5.40 9.39 -7.39
N GLU A 44 5.23 8.49 -6.41
CA GLU A 44 6.32 7.96 -5.58
C GLU A 44 7.02 8.97 -4.64
N CYS A 45 6.58 10.23 -4.55
CA CYS A 45 7.18 11.24 -3.66
C CYS A 45 6.92 11.05 -2.15
N GLY A 46 6.41 9.88 -1.73
CA GLY A 46 6.23 9.55 -0.30
C GLY A 46 4.90 10.00 0.35
N LYS A 47 3.91 10.49 -0.41
CA LYS A 47 2.60 10.90 0.14
C LYS A 47 1.93 9.82 0.99
N SER A 48 1.83 8.60 0.43
CA SER A 48 1.25 7.47 1.14
C SER A 48 2.06 7.12 2.38
N THR A 49 3.39 7.28 2.34
CA THR A 49 4.26 7.08 3.50
C THR A 49 3.98 8.10 4.60
N ILE A 50 3.76 9.36 4.26
CA ILE A 50 3.35 10.40 5.23
C ILE A 50 2.01 10.03 5.88
N LEU A 51 1.02 9.60 5.08
CA LEU A 51 -0.27 9.15 5.63
C LEU A 51 -0.12 7.95 6.58
N LYS A 52 0.72 6.96 6.22
CA LYS A 52 1.02 5.83 7.10
C LYS A 52 1.70 6.29 8.40
N GLN A 53 2.62 7.24 8.34
CA GLN A 53 3.27 7.81 9.53
C GLN A 53 2.29 8.56 10.43
N ILE A 54 1.37 9.33 9.85
CA ILE A 54 0.31 10.00 10.60
C ILE A 54 -0.55 8.96 11.32
N ASN A 55 -0.92 7.86 10.66
CA ASN A 55 -1.68 6.78 11.29
C ASN A 55 -0.94 6.15 12.48
N ILE A 56 0.39 6.02 12.39
CA ILE A 56 1.23 5.51 13.48
C ILE A 56 1.29 6.50 14.66
N LEU A 57 1.40 7.80 14.39
CA LEU A 57 1.66 8.81 15.43
C LEU A 57 0.38 9.37 16.08
N HIS A 58 -0.72 9.44 15.33
CA HIS A 58 -1.92 10.19 15.71
C HIS A 58 -3.22 9.38 15.67
N SER A 59 -3.17 8.13 15.21
CA SER A 59 -4.30 7.21 15.20
C SER A 59 -4.00 5.96 16.05
N SER A 60 -4.74 4.87 15.86
CA SER A 60 -4.53 3.60 16.58
C SER A 60 -3.31 2.79 16.12
N GLY A 61 -2.50 3.31 15.19
CA GLY A 61 -1.43 2.55 14.53
C GLY A 61 -1.96 1.41 13.68
N TYR A 62 -1.12 0.37 13.50
CA TYR A 62 -1.48 -0.85 12.77
C TYR A 62 -1.63 -2.02 13.74
N SER A 63 -2.79 -2.68 13.68
CA SER A 63 -3.04 -3.89 14.45
C SER A 63 -2.24 -5.08 13.88
N LYS A 64 -2.08 -6.14 14.67
CA LYS A 64 -1.45 -7.38 14.19
C LYS A 64 -2.20 -7.98 12.98
N SER A 65 -3.53 -7.81 12.92
CA SER A 65 -4.33 -8.22 11.76
C SER A 65 -4.01 -7.38 10.51
N ASP A 66 -3.87 -6.05 10.65
CA ASP A 66 -3.51 -5.18 9.53
C ASP A 66 -2.15 -5.56 8.96
N LEU A 67 -1.18 -5.83 9.84
CA LEU A 67 0.15 -6.26 9.45
C LEU A 67 0.12 -7.62 8.74
N LYS A 68 -0.65 -8.60 9.24
CA LYS A 68 -0.81 -9.89 8.56
C LYS A 68 -1.43 -9.74 7.17
N ASN A 69 -2.40 -8.85 7.00
CA ASN A 69 -3.09 -8.64 5.73
C ASN A 69 -2.18 -8.07 4.63
N VAL A 70 -1.06 -7.44 4.98
CA VAL A 70 -0.11 -6.89 3.99
C VAL A 70 1.06 -7.80 3.66
N ALA A 71 1.14 -9.00 4.26
CA ALA A 71 2.20 -9.96 3.95
C ALA A 71 2.25 -10.30 2.44
N GLY A 72 1.08 -10.50 1.82
CA GLY A 72 0.98 -10.72 0.38
C GLY A 72 1.53 -9.58 -0.46
N THR A 73 1.36 -8.34 -0.01
CA THR A 73 1.94 -7.16 -0.65
C THR A 73 3.47 -7.14 -0.55
N VAL A 74 4.04 -7.53 0.60
CA VAL A 74 5.50 -7.63 0.76
C VAL A 74 6.08 -8.61 -0.26
N TYR A 75 5.51 -9.82 -0.36
CA TYR A 75 5.94 -10.83 -1.33
C TYR A 75 5.82 -10.33 -2.77
N SER A 76 4.70 -9.66 -3.08
CA SER A 76 4.41 -9.12 -4.41
C SER A 76 5.43 -8.03 -4.78
N ASN A 77 5.72 -7.12 -3.85
CA ASN A 77 6.71 -6.06 -4.05
C ASN A 77 8.13 -6.61 -4.30
N ILE A 78 8.52 -7.68 -3.61
CA ILE A 78 9.80 -8.37 -3.83
C ILE A 78 9.85 -8.97 -5.25
N ILE A 79 8.83 -9.74 -5.64
CA ILE A 79 8.76 -10.38 -6.96
C ILE A 79 8.77 -9.34 -8.07
N GLN A 80 7.95 -8.29 -7.94
CA GLN A 80 7.91 -7.19 -8.92
C GLN A 80 9.24 -6.44 -8.98
N GLY A 81 9.86 -6.14 -7.84
CA GLY A 81 11.17 -5.49 -7.80
C GLY A 81 12.26 -6.31 -8.49
N MET A 82 12.28 -7.62 -8.27
CA MET A 82 13.20 -8.53 -8.97
C MET A 82 12.89 -8.61 -10.47
N ALA A 83 11.62 -8.73 -10.85
CA ALA A 83 11.22 -8.75 -12.26
C ALA A 83 11.62 -7.45 -12.99
N THR A 84 11.50 -6.29 -12.34
CA THR A 84 11.99 -5.03 -12.88
C THR A 84 13.50 -5.05 -13.14
N LEU A 85 14.31 -5.59 -12.21
CA LEU A 85 15.76 -5.74 -12.43
C LEU A 85 16.06 -6.68 -13.58
N LEU A 86 15.36 -7.81 -13.66
CA LEU A 86 15.56 -8.80 -14.72
C LEU A 86 15.17 -8.26 -16.11
N LYS A 87 14.15 -7.41 -16.19
CA LYS A 87 13.80 -6.71 -17.44
C LYS A 87 14.83 -5.62 -17.77
N ALA A 88 15.34 -4.91 -16.77
CA ALA A 88 16.34 -3.87 -16.94
C ALA A 88 17.71 -4.41 -17.38
N LYS A 89 18.15 -5.59 -16.89
CA LYS A 89 19.43 -6.18 -17.31
C LYS A 89 19.52 -6.38 -18.82
N ASP A 90 18.40 -6.73 -19.45
CA ASP A 90 18.32 -6.95 -20.90
C ASP A 90 18.48 -5.64 -21.67
N THR A 91 17.97 -4.54 -21.11
CA THR A 91 18.13 -3.18 -21.66
C THR A 91 19.59 -2.73 -21.63
N PHE A 92 20.37 -3.20 -20.64
CA PHE A 92 21.80 -2.93 -20.54
C PHE A 92 22.69 -4.01 -21.16
N PHE A 93 22.09 -4.99 -21.85
CA PHE A 93 22.79 -6.10 -22.50
C PHE A 93 23.63 -6.96 -21.54
N TYR A 94 23.21 -7.04 -20.27
CA TYR A 94 23.85 -7.90 -19.28
C TYR A 94 23.24 -9.30 -19.30
N GLN A 95 24.11 -10.31 -19.43
CA GLN A 95 23.74 -11.72 -19.35
C GLN A 95 23.91 -12.22 -17.92
N LEU A 96 23.10 -13.18 -17.49
CA LEU A 96 23.28 -13.80 -16.17
C LEU A 96 24.56 -14.65 -16.17
N THR A 97 25.15 -14.84 -14.99
CA THR A 97 26.45 -15.52 -14.90
C THR A 97 26.38 -17.03 -15.11
N SER A 98 25.19 -17.65 -15.04
CA SER A 98 25.02 -19.08 -15.31
C SER A 98 23.65 -19.44 -15.91
N PRO A 99 23.55 -20.56 -16.63
CA PRO A 99 22.28 -21.03 -17.24
C PRO A 99 21.18 -21.35 -16.22
N GLU A 100 21.54 -21.76 -15.00
CA GLU A 100 20.56 -22.02 -13.94
C GLU A 100 19.83 -20.73 -13.53
N LEU A 101 20.52 -19.59 -13.58
CA LEU A 101 19.93 -18.29 -13.29
C LEU A 101 18.95 -17.85 -14.38
N ASP A 102 19.13 -18.30 -15.63
CA ASP A 102 18.15 -18.02 -16.69
C ASP A 102 16.80 -18.71 -16.39
N ALA A 103 16.85 -19.95 -15.90
CA ALA A 103 15.64 -20.67 -15.47
C ALA A 103 15.00 -19.99 -14.24
N ASP A 104 15.81 -19.58 -13.26
CA ASP A 104 15.34 -18.81 -12.10
C ASP A 104 14.68 -17.49 -12.54
N ALA A 105 15.29 -16.76 -13.49
CA ALA A 105 14.76 -15.50 -14.00
C ALA A 105 13.43 -15.69 -14.72
N MET A 106 13.30 -16.72 -15.56
CA MET A 106 12.02 -17.06 -16.22
C MET A 106 10.92 -17.35 -15.20
N HIS A 107 11.24 -18.09 -14.13
CA HIS A 107 10.30 -18.38 -13.05
C HIS A 107 9.81 -17.10 -12.35
N ILE A 108 10.72 -16.20 -11.97
CA ILE A 108 10.35 -14.94 -11.31
C ILE A 108 9.54 -14.02 -12.23
N LEU A 109 9.91 -13.92 -13.51
CA LEU A 109 9.17 -13.13 -14.50
C LEU A 109 7.74 -13.66 -14.69
N ALA A 110 7.57 -14.98 -14.80
CA ALA A 110 6.25 -15.61 -14.92
C ALA A 110 5.38 -15.36 -13.68
N LEU A 111 5.95 -15.40 -12.48
CA LEU A 111 5.24 -15.09 -11.24
C LEU A 111 4.81 -13.62 -11.19
N ALA A 112 5.67 -12.69 -11.63
CA ALA A 112 5.36 -11.27 -11.67
C ALA A 112 4.20 -10.94 -12.62
N ASP A 113 4.10 -11.66 -13.74
CA ASP A 113 3.02 -11.46 -14.70
C ASP A 113 1.70 -12.12 -14.24
N SER A 114 1.78 -13.17 -13.41
CA SER A 114 0.62 -13.99 -13.01
C SER A 114 -0.13 -13.52 -11.77
N SER A 115 0.42 -12.62 -10.92
CA SER A 115 -0.24 -12.29 -9.65
C SER A 115 -0.09 -10.83 -9.18
N LYS A 116 -1.18 -10.31 -8.62
CA LYS A 116 -1.20 -9.10 -7.77
C LYS A 116 -0.99 -9.43 -6.28
N ASP A 117 -1.48 -10.58 -5.83
CA ASP A 117 -1.42 -11.05 -4.44
C ASP A 117 -0.50 -12.29 -4.35
N ALA A 118 0.76 -12.05 -4.00
CA ALA A 118 1.73 -13.11 -3.91
C ALA A 118 1.54 -13.92 -2.62
N MET A 119 1.68 -15.23 -2.73
CA MET A 119 1.71 -16.17 -1.61
C MET A 119 3.09 -16.20 -0.96
N PRO A 120 3.22 -16.74 0.27
CA PRO A 120 4.52 -17.05 0.85
C PRO A 120 5.40 -17.81 -0.15
N PHE A 121 6.70 -17.51 -0.14
CA PHE A 121 7.61 -18.10 -1.11
C PHE A 121 7.72 -19.61 -0.89
N ILE A 122 7.49 -20.37 -1.95
CA ILE A 122 7.93 -21.77 -1.97
C ILE A 122 9.46 -21.81 -2.02
N PRO A 123 10.12 -22.88 -1.53
CA PRO A 123 11.58 -22.97 -1.49
C PRO A 123 12.25 -22.71 -2.86
N LEU A 124 11.60 -23.10 -3.95
CA LEU A 124 12.07 -22.81 -5.30
C LEU A 124 12.18 -21.30 -5.55
N THR A 125 11.11 -20.54 -5.30
CA THR A 125 11.03 -19.10 -5.51
C THR A 125 12.01 -18.36 -4.60
N PHE A 126 12.07 -18.73 -3.31
CA PHE A 126 12.98 -18.11 -2.36
C PHE A 126 14.45 -18.26 -2.78
N ASN A 127 14.86 -19.49 -3.14
CA ASN A 127 16.23 -19.74 -3.57
C ASN A 127 16.55 -19.06 -4.90
N ALA A 128 15.60 -18.99 -5.83
CA ALA A 128 15.75 -18.26 -7.09
C ALA A 128 15.99 -16.76 -6.84
N ILE A 129 15.15 -16.11 -6.00
CA ILE A 129 15.35 -14.70 -5.62
C ILE A 129 16.72 -14.49 -4.99
N LYS A 130 17.10 -15.36 -4.05
CA LYS A 130 18.38 -15.26 -3.33
C LYS A 130 19.56 -15.39 -4.29
N ARG A 131 19.56 -16.38 -5.18
CA ARG A 131 20.64 -16.56 -6.18
C ARG A 131 20.72 -15.40 -7.16
N LEU A 132 19.59 -14.98 -7.72
CA LEU A 132 19.52 -13.86 -8.66
C LEU A 132 19.99 -12.55 -8.02
N TRP A 133 19.62 -12.28 -6.77
CA TRP A 133 20.08 -11.08 -6.07
C TRP A 133 21.60 -11.06 -5.90
N HIS A 134 22.24 -12.22 -5.72
CA HIS A 134 23.71 -12.30 -5.59
C HIS A 134 24.45 -12.36 -6.93
N ASP A 135 23.74 -12.39 -8.07
CA ASP A 135 24.37 -12.34 -9.39
C ASP A 135 25.05 -10.99 -9.63
N SER A 136 26.31 -11.03 -10.10
CA SER A 136 27.12 -9.84 -10.30
C SER A 136 26.54 -8.85 -11.32
N ASN A 137 25.82 -9.34 -12.34
CA ASN A 137 25.26 -8.51 -13.39
C ASN A 137 23.87 -7.97 -13.00
N VAL A 138 23.12 -8.70 -12.16
CA VAL A 138 21.94 -8.15 -11.47
C VAL A 138 22.35 -7.01 -10.53
N GLN A 139 23.45 -7.16 -9.78
CA GLN A 139 23.97 -6.09 -8.91
C GLN A 139 24.42 -4.86 -9.73
N LYS A 140 25.16 -5.03 -10.84
CA LYS A 140 25.48 -3.92 -11.75
C LYS A 140 24.24 -3.24 -12.34
N THR A 141 23.19 -4.01 -12.63
CA THR A 141 21.90 -3.46 -13.08
C THR A 141 21.28 -2.59 -11.98
N PHE A 142 21.32 -3.07 -10.73
CA PHE A 142 20.80 -2.35 -9.56
C PHE A 142 21.60 -1.07 -9.23
N GLU A 143 22.91 -1.03 -9.48
CA GLU A 143 23.72 0.18 -9.36
C GLU A 143 23.22 1.30 -10.30
N ARG A 144 22.69 0.91 -11.47
CA ARG A 144 22.11 1.80 -12.49
C ARG A 144 20.61 2.04 -12.30
N ARG A 145 20.04 1.72 -11.14
CA ARG A 145 18.59 1.86 -10.86
C ARG A 145 18.01 3.25 -11.09
N SER A 146 18.82 4.31 -11.09
CA SER A 146 18.35 5.67 -11.43
C SER A 146 17.99 5.84 -12.91
N GLU A 147 18.41 4.92 -13.79
CA GLU A 147 18.15 4.96 -15.23
C GLU A 147 16.81 4.31 -15.63
N PHE A 148 16.10 3.68 -14.68
CA PHE A 148 14.80 3.06 -14.92
C PHE A 148 13.88 3.21 -13.69
N GLN A 149 12.58 2.95 -13.87
CA GLN A 149 11.61 3.04 -12.78
C GLN A 149 11.70 1.78 -11.91
N MET A 150 12.08 1.96 -10.64
CA MET A 150 12.29 0.88 -9.70
C MET A 150 11.81 1.28 -8.30
N MET A 151 11.36 0.30 -7.53
CA MET A 151 11.01 0.52 -6.13
C MET A 151 12.28 0.66 -5.27
N ASP A 152 12.46 1.83 -4.64
CA ASP A 152 13.61 2.14 -3.78
C ASP A 152 13.73 1.22 -2.55
N THR A 153 12.63 0.61 -2.13
CA THR A 153 12.59 -0.25 -0.92
C THR A 153 13.04 -1.68 -1.17
N LEU A 154 13.40 -2.06 -2.41
CA LEU A 154 13.81 -3.44 -2.71
C LEU A 154 15.00 -3.90 -1.87
N VAL A 155 16.02 -3.05 -1.69
CA VAL A 155 17.23 -3.39 -0.91
C VAL A 155 16.89 -3.78 0.51
N TYR A 156 15.98 -3.05 1.14
CA TYR A 156 15.52 -3.37 2.49
C TYR A 156 14.93 -4.78 2.54
N PHE A 157 14.02 -5.10 1.62
CA PHE A 157 13.40 -6.42 1.59
C PHE A 157 14.39 -7.55 1.24
N MET A 158 15.40 -7.27 0.41
CA MET A 158 16.45 -8.25 0.10
C MET A 158 17.35 -8.55 1.30
N ASN A 159 17.66 -7.54 2.11
CA ASN A 159 18.42 -7.74 3.36
C ASN A 159 17.61 -8.51 4.41
N GLU A 160 16.30 -8.34 4.41
CA GLU A 160 15.37 -9.01 5.33
C GLU A 160 14.77 -10.30 4.76
N LEU A 161 15.26 -10.79 3.62
CA LEU A 161 14.63 -11.87 2.85
C LEU A 161 14.49 -13.17 3.67
N ASP A 162 15.49 -13.50 4.48
CA ASP A 162 15.47 -14.68 5.36
C ASP A 162 14.36 -14.57 6.42
N ARG A 163 14.17 -13.38 7.03
CA ARG A 163 13.08 -13.11 7.99
C ARG A 163 11.72 -13.18 7.30
N ILE A 164 11.62 -12.66 6.08
CA ILE A 164 10.37 -12.63 5.30
C ILE A 164 9.95 -14.04 4.86
N ASN A 165 10.91 -14.94 4.66
CA ASN A 165 10.65 -16.34 4.29
C ASN A 165 10.29 -17.24 5.48
N ASP A 166 10.32 -16.72 6.71
CA ASP A 166 9.94 -17.49 7.89
C ASP A 166 8.46 -17.95 7.81
N PRO A 167 8.13 -19.22 8.09
CA PRO A 167 6.74 -19.69 8.06
C PRO A 167 5.78 -18.96 9.01
N GLU A 168 6.30 -18.38 10.09
CA GLU A 168 5.56 -17.57 11.06
C GLU A 168 5.69 -16.07 10.80
N TYR A 169 6.19 -15.68 9.62
CA TYR A 169 6.41 -14.29 9.26
C TYR A 169 5.14 -13.44 9.46
N VAL A 170 5.30 -12.38 10.25
CA VAL A 170 4.34 -11.28 10.39
C VAL A 170 5.07 -9.98 10.05
N PRO A 171 4.58 -9.20 9.07
CA PRO A 171 5.17 -7.91 8.74
C PRO A 171 5.28 -7.00 9.95
N THR A 172 6.36 -6.24 10.00
CA THR A 172 6.59 -5.18 10.99
C THR A 172 5.95 -3.87 10.53
N VAL A 173 5.93 -2.89 11.44
CA VAL A 173 5.53 -1.52 11.08
C VAL A 173 6.48 -0.92 10.02
N ASP A 174 7.77 -1.27 10.04
CA ASP A 174 8.72 -0.80 9.02
C ASP A 174 8.44 -1.43 7.65
N ASP A 175 8.08 -2.73 7.62
CA ASP A 175 7.59 -3.38 6.40
C ASP A 175 6.35 -2.67 5.85
N MET A 176 5.36 -2.38 6.70
CA MET A 176 4.15 -1.63 6.35
C MET A 176 4.47 -0.23 5.79
N LEU A 177 5.48 0.46 6.32
CA LEU A 177 5.90 1.76 5.80
C LEU A 177 6.53 1.66 4.41
N ARG A 178 7.30 0.60 4.17
CA ARG A 178 8.12 0.41 2.95
C ARG A 178 7.41 -0.29 1.81
N ILE A 179 6.32 -1.01 2.07
CA ILE A 179 5.52 -1.59 0.99
C ILE A 179 4.92 -0.50 0.10
N ARG A 180 4.99 -0.75 -1.20
CA ARG A 180 4.33 0.02 -2.24
C ARG A 180 2.98 -0.61 -2.53
N ILE A 181 1.93 0.11 -2.14
CA ILE A 181 0.55 -0.15 -2.56
C ILE A 181 0.18 0.95 -3.55
N PRO A 182 -0.17 0.62 -4.80
CA PRO A 182 -0.68 1.61 -5.74
C PRO A 182 -1.87 2.34 -5.13
N THR A 183 -1.80 3.66 -5.08
CA THR A 183 -2.92 4.46 -4.58
C THR A 183 -4.02 4.44 -5.63
N MET A 184 -5.12 3.73 -5.34
CA MET A 184 -6.28 3.67 -6.22
C MET A 184 -7.31 4.70 -5.77
N GLY A 185 -7.37 5.83 -6.49
CA GLY A 185 -8.32 6.91 -6.18
C GLY A 185 -7.91 7.74 -4.95
N VAL A 186 -8.91 8.43 -4.38
CA VAL A 186 -8.74 9.32 -3.22
C VAL A 186 -8.80 8.50 -1.93
N VAL A 187 -7.74 8.58 -1.12
CA VAL A 187 -7.69 7.90 0.19
C VAL A 187 -8.00 8.93 1.28
N GLN A 188 -9.19 8.81 1.87
CA GLN A 188 -9.62 9.70 2.96
C GLN A 188 -9.43 9.03 4.32
N GLN A 189 -8.80 9.75 5.24
CA GLN A 189 -8.65 9.35 6.64
C GLN A 189 -8.94 10.54 7.55
N VAL A 190 -9.58 10.27 8.68
CA VAL A 190 -9.79 11.28 9.74
C VAL A 190 -8.73 11.07 10.81
N ILE A 191 -7.99 12.12 11.11
CA ILE A 191 -6.88 12.11 12.06
C ILE A 191 -7.08 13.22 13.09
N GLU A 192 -6.66 13.00 14.32
CA GLU A 192 -6.74 14.03 15.37
C GLU A 192 -5.33 14.41 15.84
N ILE A 193 -4.95 15.66 15.59
CA ILE A 193 -3.64 16.19 15.96
C ILE A 193 -3.85 17.30 16.99
N LYS A 194 -3.39 17.06 18.23
CA LYS A 194 -3.47 18.04 19.34
C LYS A 194 -4.90 18.58 19.57
N GLY A 195 -5.92 17.71 19.49
CA GLY A 195 -7.32 18.08 19.69
C GLY A 195 -8.00 18.73 18.47
N THR A 196 -7.30 18.86 17.35
CA THR A 196 -7.87 19.33 16.08
C THR A 196 -8.07 18.15 15.14
N LYS A 197 -9.28 18.01 14.59
CA LYS A 197 -9.60 16.96 13.62
C LYS A 197 -9.25 17.42 12.21
N PHE A 198 -8.55 16.57 11.48
CA PHE A 198 -8.25 16.75 10.07
C PHE A 198 -8.87 15.61 9.26
N ARG A 199 -9.35 15.93 8.06
CA ARG A 199 -9.76 14.96 7.04
C ARG A 199 -8.77 15.06 5.89
N THR A 200 -8.10 13.96 5.56
CA THR A 200 -7.20 13.92 4.40
C THR A 200 -7.99 13.74 3.12
N GLU A 201 -7.59 14.45 2.08
CA GLU A 201 -8.11 14.34 0.71
C GLU A 201 -6.94 14.16 -0.28
#